data_AF-V4AFC4-F1
#
_entry.id   AF-V4AFC4-F1
#
_cell.length_a   1.000
_cell.length_b   1.000
_cell.length_c   1.000
_cell.angle_alpha   90.00
_cell.angle_beta   90.00
_cell.angle_gamma   90.00
#
_symmetry.space_group_name_H-M   'P 1'
#
loop_
_entity.id
_entity.type
_entity.pdbx_description
1 polymer ?
#
loop_
_entity_poly.entity_id
_entity_poly.type
_entity_poly.pdbx_seq_one_letter_code
_entity_poly.pdbx_strand_id
1 'polypeptide(L)' 'FSCRKTRNESEKKRRDQFNLLINELCAMVSMNKKKMDKTTVLKSTIAYLKNHQGRSA' A
#
# COMPACT_ATOMS: atom_id res chain seq x y z
N PHE A 1 4.56 23.23 -24.02
CA PHE A 1 5.66 22.33 -23.60
C PHE A 1 5.80 22.18 -22.08
N SER A 2 5.63 23.22 -21.26
CA SER A 2 5.76 23.17 -19.78
C SER A 2 4.79 22.20 -19.08
N CYS A 3 3.49 22.21 -19.41
CA CYS A 3 2.47 21.42 -18.69
C CYS A 3 2.68 19.90 -18.72
N ARG A 4 3.37 19.34 -19.74
CA ARG A 4 3.64 17.89 -19.79
C ARG A 4 4.61 17.46 -18.69
N LYS A 5 5.64 18.26 -18.39
CA LYS A 5 6.60 17.95 -17.33
C LYS A 5 5.96 18.03 -15.96
N THR A 6 5.27 19.13 -15.65
CA THR A 6 4.57 19.31 -14.38
C THR A 6 3.52 18.22 -14.14
N ARG A 7 2.76 17.82 -15.18
CA ARG A 7 1.81 16.71 -15.09
C ARG A 7 2.50 15.38 -14.77
N ASN A 8 3.62 15.08 -15.44
CA ASN A 8 4.36 13.84 -15.22
C ASN A 8 4.96 13.78 -13.80
N GLU A 9 5.48 14.89 -13.29
CA GLU A 9 6.03 15.00 -11.94
C GLU A 9 4.94 14.86 -10.88
N SER A 10 3.81 15.53 -11.05
CA SER A 10 2.64 15.40 -10.17
C SER A 10 2.15 13.95 -10.10
N GLU A 11 2.05 13.29 -11.25
CA GLU A 11 1.64 11.89 -11.31
C GLU A 11 2.70 10.95 -10.71
N LYS A 12 4.00 11.22 -10.92
CA LYS A 12 5.06 10.47 -10.25
C LYS A 12 4.97 10.61 -8.72
N LYS A 13 4.74 11.82 -8.21
CA LYS A 13 4.57 12.08 -6.78
C LYS A 13 3.40 11.29 -6.19
N ARG A 14 2.25 11.24 -6.89
CA ARG A 14 1.09 10.43 -6.48
C ARG A 14 1.42 8.94 -6.41
N ARG A 15 2.12 8.42 -7.42
CA ARG A 15 2.53 6.99 -7.44
C ARG A 15 3.53 6.66 -6.34
N ASP A 16 4.48 7.56 -6.10
CA ASP A 16 5.50 7.37 -5.06
C ASP A 16 4.83 7.37 -3.67
N GLN A 17 3.89 8.29 -3.41
CA GLN A 17 3.09 8.31 -2.19
C GLN A 17 2.26 7.04 -2.02
N PHE A 18 1.61 6.56 -3.08
CA PHE A 18 0.87 5.30 -3.03
C PHE A 18 1.78 4.11 -2.70
N ASN A 19 2.98 4.04 -3.30
CA ASN A 19 3.93 2.96 -3.03
C ASN A 19 4.44 2.98 -1.58
N LEU A 20 4.63 4.17 -0.98
CA LEU A 20 5.00 4.30 0.43
C LEU A 20 3.92 3.70 1.34
N LEU A 21 2.66 4.08 1.13
CA LEU A 21 1.53 3.56 1.91
C LEU A 21 1.39 2.03 1.77
N ILE A 22 1.59 1.48 0.57
CA ILE A 22 1.58 0.03 0.36
C ILE A 22 2.73 -0.66 1.12
N ASN A 23 3.93 -0.06 1.15
CA ASN A 23 5.05 -0.63 1.89
C ASN A 23 4.82 -0.60 3.40
N GLU A 24 4.25 0.48 3.93
CA GLU A 24 3.85 0.59 5.34
C GLU A 24 2.78 -0.47 5.69
N LEU A 25 1.76 -0.62 4.85
CA LEU A 25 0.75 -1.66 5.00
C LEU A 25 1.36 -3.07 4.97
N CYS A 26 2.28 -3.32 4.04
CA CYS A 26 2.99 -4.59 3.94
C CYS A 26 3.77 -4.90 5.22
N ALA A 27 4.44 -3.90 5.80
CA ALA A 27 5.18 -4.07 7.06
C ALA A 27 4.27 -4.38 8.25
N MET A 28 3.04 -3.87 8.27
CA MET A 28 2.06 -4.16 9.32
C MET A 28 1.45 -5.56 9.21
N VAL A 29 1.23 -6.06 7.99
CA VAL A 29 0.52 -7.34 7.77
C VAL A 29 1.46 -8.53 7.56
N SER A 30 2.73 -8.28 7.22
CA SER A 30 3.71 -9.33 6.95
C SER A 30 4.64 -9.53 8.14
N MET A 31 4.48 -10.65 8.87
CA MET A 31 5.40 -11.03 9.96
C MET A 31 6.81 -11.39 9.46
N ASN A 32 6.93 -11.66 8.16
CA ASN A 32 8.17 -12.08 7.52
C ASN A 32 8.55 -10.95 6.55
N LYS A 33 9.83 -10.58 6.42
CA LYS A 33 10.30 -9.53 5.48
C LYS A 33 10.14 -9.90 3.98
N LYS A 34 9.20 -10.78 3.66
CA LYS A 34 8.89 -11.22 2.29
C LYS A 34 8.22 -10.08 1.54
N LYS A 35 8.73 -9.80 0.34
CA LYS A 35 8.11 -8.86 -0.60
C LYS A 35 6.76 -9.44 -1.05
N MET A 36 5.69 -8.68 -0.87
CA MET A 36 4.35 -9.03 -1.35
C MET A 36 3.98 -8.14 -2.55
N ASP A 37 3.24 -8.67 -3.52
CA ASP A 37 2.67 -7.83 -4.57
C ASP A 37 1.55 -6.93 -4.00
N LYS A 38 1.29 -5.82 -4.69
CA LYS A 38 0.35 -4.77 -4.21
C LYS A 38 -1.05 -5.31 -3.93
N THR A 39 -1.55 -6.20 -4.79
CA THR A 39 -2.90 -6.77 -4.64
C THR A 39 -2.96 -7.69 -3.43
N THR A 40 -1.92 -8.50 -3.22
CA THR A 40 -1.83 -9.38 -2.06
C THR A 40 -1.70 -8.58 -0.76
N VAL A 41 -0.90 -7.50 -0.72
CA VAL A 41 -0.85 -6.61 0.46
C VAL A 41 -2.25 -6.14 0.83
N LEU A 42 -3.00 -5.58 -0.13
CA LEU A 42 -4.36 -5.08 0.11
C LEU A 42 -5.32 -6.18 0.60
N LYS A 43 -5.31 -7.36 -0.04
CA LYS A 43 -6.13 -8.50 0.38
C LYS A 43 -5.77 -8.97 1.79
N SER A 44 -4.48 -9.05 2.11
CA SER A 44 -3.98 -9.43 3.43
C SER A 44 -4.32 -8.40 4.50
N THR A 45 -4.27 -7.10 4.20
CA THR A 45 -4.75 -6.04 5.11
C THR A 45 -6.22 -6.21 5.43
N ILE A 46 -7.07 -6.45 4.43
CA ILE A 46 -8.50 -6.67 4.64
C ILE A 46 -8.74 -7.88 5.55
N ALA A 47 -8.05 -9.00 5.28
CA ALA A 47 -8.14 -10.20 6.11
C ALA A 47 -7.65 -9.96 7.55
N TYR A 48 -6.52 -9.26 7.70
CA TYR A 48 -5.95 -8.89 9.01
C TYR A 48 -6.96 -8.10 9.85
N LEU A 49 -7.56 -7.05 9.28
CA LEU A 49 -8.53 -6.21 9.98
C LEU A 49 -9.81 -6.98 10.35
N LYS A 50 -10.33 -7.81 9.45
CA LYS A 50 -11.51 -8.67 9.74
C LYS A 50 -11.24 -9.65 10.87
N ASN A 51 -10.08 -10.31 10.86
CA ASN A 51 -9.69 -11.23 11.92
C ASN A 51 -9.45 -10.53 13.26
N HIS A 52 -8.93 -9.30 13.24
CA HIS A 52 -8.72 -8.53 14.47
C HIS A 52 -10.04 -8.07 15.10
N GLN A 53 -11.02 -7.62 14.29
CA GLN A 53 -12.35 -7.25 14.77
C GLN A 53 -13.16 -8.46 15.26
N GLY A 54 -13.04 -9.61 14.59
CA GLY A 54 -13.72 -10.85 14.97
C GLY A 54 -13.14 -11.56 16.20
N ARG A 55 -12.04 -11.07 16.79
CA ARG A 55 -11.38 -11.66 17.98
C ARG A 55 -11.63 -10.86 19.26
N SER A 56 -12.33 -9.73 19.15
CA SER A 56 -12.72 -8.86 20.27
C SER A 56 -14.21 -9.00 20.64
N ALA A 57 -14.90 -10.01 20.11
CA ALA A 57 -16.29 -10.35 20.43
C ALA A 57 -16.37 -11.72 21.13
#